data_AF-A0A815UUS0-F1
#
_entry.id   AF-A0A815UUS0-F1
#
_cell.length_a   1.000
_cell.length_b   1.000
_cell.length_c   1.000
_cell.angle_alpha   90.00
_cell.angle_beta   90.00
_cell.angle_gamma   90.00
#
_symmetry.space_group_name_H-M   'P 1'
#
loop_
_entity.id
_entity.type
_entity.pdbx_description
1 polymer ?
#
loop_
_entity_poly.entity_id
_entity_poly.type
_entity_poly.pdbx_seq_one_letter_code
_entity_poly.pdbx_strand_id
1 'polypeptide(L)'
;MAEFSDSSEIQSCSDEKLDNAVGGQDDISGSDDVVKSTTNEIIQVLQLTDNENKGQIVNSLLEKGRQSLIDYRDDIPTEIYTKEMDGKDGKLVELLKMYFQRKWEIQYGSSNEWFSLFLKQYQNGENHDLYERILTRTAEYGNKYMNNCSILSIVLQLLFEAIDDTCLHETNVFNELWLMQRWATPTPSWS
;
A
#
# COMPACT_ATOMS: atom_id res chain seq x y z
N MET A 1 -1.03 11.20 68.97
CA MET A 1 -2.17 12.13 68.86
C MET A 1 -2.58 12.09 67.41
N ALA A 2 -3.43 11.12 67.07
CA ALA A 2 -4.91 11.20 67.15
C ALA A 2 -5.42 12.05 65.97
N GLU A 3 -5.90 11.43 64.89
CA GLU A 3 -7.31 10.99 64.67
C GLU A 3 -8.04 12.09 63.86
N PHE A 4 -8.94 11.90 62.88
CA PHE A 4 -9.87 10.86 62.38
C PHE A 4 -10.06 11.15 60.85
N SER A 5 -10.13 10.16 59.95
CA SER A 5 -11.35 9.56 59.29
C SER A 5 -12.28 10.56 58.58
N ASP A 6 -12.98 10.27 57.48
CA ASP A 6 -13.54 9.03 56.91
C ASP A 6 -13.89 9.31 55.42
N SER A 7 -13.80 8.34 54.50
CA SER A 7 -14.93 7.57 53.89
C SER A 7 -16.12 8.44 53.47
N SER A 8 -16.78 8.33 52.32
CA SER A 8 -17.06 7.26 51.35
C SER A 8 -17.79 7.99 50.19
N GLU A 9 -17.86 7.51 48.95
CA GLU A 9 -18.97 6.66 48.50
C GLU A 9 -18.65 6.15 47.09
N ILE A 10 -18.43 4.84 47.00
CA ILE A 10 -18.62 4.07 45.78
C ILE A 10 -20.11 3.71 45.78
N GLN A 11 -20.87 4.20 44.81
CA GLN A 11 -22.26 3.81 44.63
C GLN A 11 -22.40 2.85 43.44
N SER A 12 -22.95 1.70 43.80
CA SER A 12 -23.25 0.48 43.07
C SER A 12 -24.48 0.61 42.14
N CYS A 13 -24.46 -0.18 41.05
CA CYS A 13 -25.50 -0.89 40.26
C CYS A 13 -26.97 -0.35 40.22
N SER A 14 -27.77 -0.46 39.16
CA SER A 14 -27.96 -1.52 38.16
C SER A 14 -28.85 -1.02 36.99
N ASP A 15 -29.04 -1.90 36.01
CA ASP A 15 -30.26 -2.16 35.20
C ASP A 15 -30.24 -1.85 33.70
N GLU A 16 -30.20 -2.99 32.99
CA GLU A 16 -30.67 -3.35 31.66
C GLU A 16 -31.62 -2.37 30.96
N LYS A 17 -31.22 -1.99 29.74
CA LYS A 17 -32.15 -1.91 28.60
C LYS A 17 -31.50 -2.50 27.36
N LEU A 18 -31.87 -3.75 27.08
CA LEU A 18 -31.78 -4.37 25.77
C LEU A 18 -32.82 -3.73 24.87
N ASP A 19 -32.42 -2.71 24.10
CA ASP A 19 -33.18 -2.30 22.92
C ASP A 19 -32.51 -2.91 21.70
N ASN A 20 -33.18 -3.93 21.16
CA ASN A 20 -32.95 -4.50 19.83
C ASN A 20 -32.99 -3.39 18.78
N ALA A 21 -31.85 -3.05 18.19
CA ALA A 21 -31.79 -2.43 16.87
C ALA A 21 -31.35 -3.48 15.85
N VAL A 22 -32.35 -4.16 15.30
CA VAL A 22 -32.26 -4.83 14.00
C VAL A 22 -32.09 -3.76 12.93
N GLY A 23 -31.15 -3.97 12.01
CA GLY A 23 -31.14 -3.30 10.72
C GLY A 23 -30.02 -2.26 10.56
N GLY A 24 -28.91 -2.72 9.99
CA GLY A 24 -27.78 -1.88 9.58
C GLY A 24 -26.77 -2.68 8.78
N GLN A 25 -27.25 -3.49 7.83
CA GLN A 25 -26.49 -3.76 6.62
C GLN A 25 -26.36 -2.42 5.92
N ASP A 26 -25.15 -1.86 5.84
CA ASP A 26 -24.61 -1.09 4.73
C ASP A 26 -23.24 -0.52 5.13
N ASP A 27 -22.19 -1.06 4.50
CA ASP A 27 -20.97 -0.34 4.05
C ASP A 27 -19.79 -1.30 3.73
N ILE A 28 -20.09 -2.43 3.08
CA ILE A 28 -19.11 -3.21 2.30
C ILE A 28 -19.37 -2.98 0.80
N SER A 29 -19.67 -1.74 0.41
CA SER A 29 -20.00 -1.38 -0.99
C SER A 29 -18.98 -0.39 -1.56
N GLY A 30 -18.58 0.63 -0.77
CA GLY A 30 -17.69 1.69 -1.24
C GLY A 30 -16.22 1.29 -1.49
N SER A 31 -15.75 0.19 -0.90
CA SER A 31 -14.37 -0.31 -1.11
C SER A 31 -14.20 -0.95 -2.49
N ASP A 32 -15.16 -1.79 -2.89
CA ASP A 32 -15.11 -2.51 -4.15
C ASP A 32 -15.26 -1.56 -5.35
N ASP A 33 -16.08 -0.52 -5.21
CA ASP A 33 -16.31 0.45 -6.28
C ASP A 33 -15.07 1.30 -6.58
N VAL A 34 -14.30 1.67 -5.55
CA VAL A 34 -13.05 2.43 -5.75
C VAL A 34 -11.98 1.56 -6.40
N VAL A 35 -11.81 0.31 -5.95
CA VAL A 35 -10.85 -0.64 -6.56
C VAL A 35 -11.21 -0.93 -8.03
N LYS A 36 -12.51 -1.07 -8.34
CA LYS A 36 -12.99 -1.21 -9.71
C LYS A 36 -12.75 0.06 -10.54
N SER A 37 -12.95 1.25 -9.96
CA SER A 37 -12.67 2.52 -10.63
C SER A 37 -11.19 2.61 -11.03
N THR A 38 -10.28 2.38 -10.09
CA THR A 38 -8.83 2.45 -10.37
C THR A 38 -8.40 1.39 -11.38
N THR A 39 -8.98 0.18 -11.32
CA THR A 39 -8.73 -0.87 -12.31
C THR A 39 -9.10 -0.43 -13.73
N ASN A 40 -10.29 0.17 -13.89
CA ASN A 40 -10.74 0.66 -15.18
C ASN A 40 -9.86 1.80 -15.70
N GLU A 41 -9.42 2.69 -14.82
CA GLU A 41 -8.51 3.78 -15.19
C GLU A 41 -7.14 3.27 -15.62
N ILE A 42 -6.58 2.26 -14.93
CA ILE A 42 -5.33 1.59 -15.34
C ILE A 42 -5.47 0.98 -16.73
N ILE A 43 -6.58 0.28 -17.00
CA ILE A 43 -6.87 -0.31 -18.31
C ILE A 43 -6.88 0.77 -19.40
N GLN A 44 -7.52 1.92 -19.12
CA GLN A 44 -7.57 3.04 -20.07
C GLN A 44 -6.21 3.69 -20.29
N VAL A 45 -5.43 3.90 -19.22
CA VAL A 45 -4.08 4.50 -19.30
C VAL A 45 -3.14 3.63 -20.13
N LEU A 46 -3.17 2.32 -19.88
CA LEU A 46 -2.35 1.35 -20.60
C LEU A 46 -2.91 0.95 -21.96
N GLN A 47 -4.11 1.44 -22.31
CA GLN A 47 -4.82 1.10 -23.53
C GLN A 47 -4.91 -0.41 -23.76
N LEU A 48 -5.15 -1.16 -22.68
CA LEU A 48 -5.21 -2.62 -22.75
C LEU A 48 -6.42 -3.03 -23.57
N THR A 49 -6.17 -3.70 -24.70
CA THR A 49 -7.21 -4.38 -25.47
C THR A 49 -7.78 -5.54 -24.67
N ASP A 50 -9.01 -5.97 -24.97
CA ASP A 50 -9.57 -7.19 -24.39
C ASP A 50 -8.84 -8.42 -24.94
N ASN A 51 -7.70 -8.72 -24.32
CA ASN A 51 -6.87 -9.90 -24.54
C ASN A 51 -6.79 -10.73 -23.25
N GLU A 52 -6.27 -11.96 -23.36
CA GLU A 52 -6.18 -12.89 -22.22
C GLU A 52 -5.30 -12.37 -21.07
N ASN A 53 -4.37 -11.45 -21.38
CA ASN A 53 -3.38 -10.94 -20.42
C ASN A 53 -3.84 -9.72 -19.63
N LYS A 54 -4.88 -9.01 -20.08
CA LYS A 54 -5.40 -7.77 -19.45
C LYS A 54 -5.60 -7.91 -17.94
N GLY A 55 -6.27 -8.99 -17.51
CA GLY A 55 -6.51 -9.24 -16.08
C GLY A 55 -5.21 -9.51 -15.30
N GLN A 56 -4.26 -10.21 -15.91
CA GLN A 56 -2.97 -10.52 -15.29
C GLN A 56 -2.09 -9.26 -15.15
N ILE A 57 -2.07 -8.39 -16.17
CA ILE A 57 -1.35 -7.11 -16.14
C ILE A 57 -1.85 -6.25 -14.98
N VAL A 58 -3.17 -6.07 -14.88
CA VAL A 58 -3.77 -5.28 -13.79
C VAL A 58 -3.44 -5.89 -12.43
N ASN A 59 -3.64 -7.20 -12.25
CA ASN A 59 -3.36 -7.84 -10.97
C ASN A 59 -1.88 -7.71 -10.58
N SER A 60 -0.96 -7.88 -11.54
CA SER A 60 0.47 -7.69 -11.34
C SER A 60 0.80 -6.26 -10.91
N LEU A 61 0.16 -5.23 -11.49
CA LEU A 61 0.33 -3.84 -11.07
C LEU A 61 -0.14 -3.59 -9.64
N LEU A 62 -1.33 -4.10 -9.28
CA LEU A 62 -1.92 -3.91 -7.95
C LEU A 62 -1.16 -4.67 -6.84
N GLU A 63 -0.36 -5.67 -7.21
CA GLU A 63 0.44 -6.46 -6.29
C GLU A 63 1.91 -6.00 -6.23
N LYS A 64 2.53 -5.79 -7.40
CA LYS A 64 3.98 -5.61 -7.59
C LYS A 64 4.36 -4.23 -8.14
N GLY A 65 3.39 -3.32 -8.25
CA GLY A 65 3.61 -1.96 -8.70
C GLY A 65 3.96 -1.85 -10.18
N ARG A 66 4.30 -0.64 -10.61
CA ARG A 66 4.62 -0.28 -12.00
C ARG A 66 5.70 -1.16 -12.62
N GLN A 67 6.73 -1.53 -11.85
CA GLN A 67 7.85 -2.32 -12.37
C GLN A 67 7.46 -3.71 -12.88
N SER A 68 6.28 -4.21 -12.50
CA SER A 68 5.74 -5.45 -13.07
C SER A 68 5.44 -5.38 -14.56
N LEU A 69 5.30 -4.17 -15.13
CA LEU A 69 5.06 -4.00 -16.57
C LEU A 69 6.21 -4.49 -17.44
N ILE A 70 7.42 -4.63 -16.89
CA ILE A 70 8.57 -5.19 -17.61
C ILE A 70 8.24 -6.56 -18.19
N ASP A 71 7.44 -7.36 -17.49
CA ASP A 71 7.04 -8.71 -17.91
C ASP A 71 5.96 -8.71 -19.00
N TYR A 72 5.33 -7.56 -19.26
CA TYR A 72 4.20 -7.38 -20.18
C TYR A 72 4.49 -6.33 -21.26
N ARG A 73 5.77 -6.05 -21.53
CA ARG A 73 6.20 -5.02 -22.48
C ARG A 73 5.56 -5.21 -23.87
N ASP A 74 5.47 -6.45 -24.32
CA ASP A 74 4.97 -6.80 -25.65
C ASP A 74 3.42 -6.82 -25.71
N ASP A 75 2.75 -6.81 -24.56
CA ASP A 75 1.29 -6.78 -24.44
C ASP A 75 0.72 -5.35 -24.41
N ILE A 76 1.59 -4.34 -24.31
CA ILE A 76 1.23 -2.92 -24.17
C ILE A 76 1.74 -2.17 -25.41
N PRO A 77 0.96 -1.23 -25.98
CA PRO A 77 1.45 -0.40 -27.08
C PRO A 77 2.76 0.29 -26.70
N THR A 78 3.80 0.13 -27.53
CA THR A 78 5.17 0.55 -27.19
C THR A 78 5.28 2.02 -26.77
N GLU A 79 4.51 2.90 -27.42
CA GLU A 79 4.46 4.33 -27.08
C GLU A 79 3.90 4.56 -25.67
N ILE A 80 2.86 3.82 -25.28
CA ILE A 80 2.24 3.89 -23.96
C ILE A 80 3.17 3.30 -22.90
N TYR A 81 3.75 2.13 -23.16
CA TYR A 81 4.72 1.51 -22.27
C TYR A 81 5.89 2.46 -21.99
N THR A 82 6.49 3.01 -23.05
CA THR A 82 7.63 3.93 -22.94
C THR A 82 7.23 5.17 -22.16
N LYS A 83 6.10 5.79 -22.50
CA LYS A 83 5.59 6.98 -21.79
C LYS A 83 5.37 6.73 -20.29
N GLU A 84 4.73 5.63 -19.92
CA GLU A 84 4.40 5.37 -18.52
C GLU A 84 5.60 4.82 -17.72
N MET A 85 6.64 4.32 -18.38
CA MET A 85 7.89 3.86 -17.75
C MET A 85 9.01 4.92 -17.73
N ASP A 86 9.02 5.86 -18.67
CA ASP A 86 9.99 6.96 -18.73
C ASP A 86 9.59 8.09 -17.77
N GLY A 87 10.19 8.09 -16.58
CA GLY A 87 10.05 9.15 -15.59
C GLY A 87 9.47 8.69 -14.27
N LYS A 88 9.45 9.60 -13.28
CA LYS A 88 8.93 9.35 -11.93
C LYS A 88 7.44 9.72 -11.77
N ASP A 89 6.90 10.53 -12.68
CA ASP A 89 5.60 11.20 -12.52
C ASP A 89 4.60 10.82 -13.62
N GLY A 90 4.44 9.51 -13.87
CA GLY A 90 3.46 8.99 -14.83
C GLY A 90 2.04 8.96 -14.26
N LYS A 91 1.03 9.04 -15.13
CA LYS A 91 -0.38 8.91 -14.71
C LYS A 91 -0.62 7.55 -14.04
N LEU A 92 0.08 6.51 -14.50
CA LEU A 92 0.05 5.20 -13.88
C LEU A 92 0.56 5.21 -12.43
N VAL A 93 1.64 5.93 -12.14
CA VAL A 93 2.19 6.02 -10.77
C VAL A 93 1.18 6.67 -9.84
N GLU A 94 0.56 7.77 -10.27
CA GLU A 94 -0.47 8.45 -9.47
C GLU A 94 -1.69 7.55 -9.19
N LEU A 95 -2.16 6.79 -10.18
CA LEU A 95 -3.23 5.80 -9.98
C LEU A 95 -2.84 4.73 -8.96
N LEU A 96 -1.61 4.24 -9.02
CA LEU A 96 -1.11 3.24 -8.08
C LEU A 96 -0.92 3.82 -6.67
N LYS A 97 -0.45 5.06 -6.54
CA LYS A 97 -0.37 5.77 -5.25
C LYS A 97 -1.75 5.84 -4.60
N MET A 98 -2.77 6.30 -5.34
CA MET A 98 -4.15 6.35 -4.87
C MET A 98 -4.66 4.97 -4.45
N TYR A 99 -4.40 3.94 -5.26
CA TYR A 99 -4.79 2.57 -4.94
C TYR A 99 -4.16 2.08 -3.63
N PHE A 100 -2.84 2.21 -3.48
CA PHE A 100 -2.14 1.70 -2.29
C PHE A 100 -2.51 2.46 -1.03
N GLN A 101 -2.65 3.79 -1.09
CA GLN A 101 -3.15 4.59 0.02
C GLN A 101 -4.51 4.08 0.48
N ARG A 102 -5.45 3.90 -0.46
CA ARG A 102 -6.80 3.42 -0.12
C ARG A 102 -6.78 1.99 0.42
N LYS A 103 -5.95 1.13 -0.15
CA LYS A 103 -5.75 -0.25 0.33
C LYS A 103 -5.26 -0.27 1.77
N TRP A 104 -4.33 0.61 2.15
CA TRP A 104 -3.86 0.73 3.53
C TRP A 104 -4.98 1.18 4.47
N GLU A 105 -5.77 2.18 4.08
CA GLU A 105 -6.92 2.64 4.88
C GLU A 105 -7.92 1.51 5.12
N ILE A 106 -8.25 0.71 4.10
CA ILE A 106 -9.19 -0.41 4.21
C ILE A 106 -8.60 -1.53 5.07
N GLN A 107 -7.34 -1.92 4.83
CA GLN A 107 -6.71 -3.04 5.53
C GLN A 107 -6.46 -2.75 7.01
N TYR A 108 -6.08 -1.51 7.33
CA TYR A 108 -5.58 -1.14 8.66
C TYR A 108 -6.54 -0.25 9.45
N GLY A 109 -7.58 0.30 8.82
CA GLY A 109 -8.52 1.21 9.47
C GLY A 109 -9.20 0.63 10.70
N SER A 110 -9.48 -0.67 10.72
CA SER A 110 -10.15 -1.36 11.84
C SER A 110 -9.22 -2.28 12.64
N SER A 111 -8.18 -2.83 12.03
CA SER A 111 -7.31 -3.84 12.63
C SER A 111 -6.03 -3.28 13.27
N ASN A 112 -5.60 -2.10 12.82
CA ASN A 112 -4.33 -1.48 13.19
C ASN A 112 -4.49 0.06 13.26
N GLU A 113 -5.36 0.53 14.15
CA GLU A 113 -5.68 1.96 14.30
C GLU A 113 -4.43 2.83 14.53
N TRP A 114 -3.46 2.32 15.30
CA TRP A 114 -2.18 3.01 15.52
C TRP A 114 -1.44 3.30 14.21
N PHE A 115 -1.47 2.36 13.26
CA PHE A 115 -0.80 2.50 11.96
C PHE A 115 -1.54 3.48 11.05
N SER A 116 -2.88 3.45 11.11
CA SER A 116 -3.72 4.42 10.39
C SER A 116 -3.51 5.84 10.91
N LEU A 117 -3.39 6.03 12.23
CA LEU A 117 -3.05 7.31 12.84
C LEU A 117 -1.63 7.76 12.47
N PHE A 118 -0.68 6.83 12.51
CA PHE A 118 0.70 7.07 12.10
C PHE A 118 0.77 7.57 10.64
N LEU A 119 0.12 6.89 9.70
CA LEU A 119 0.09 7.32 8.29
C LEU A 119 -0.54 8.72 8.13
N LYS A 120 -1.64 9.00 8.83
CA LYS A 120 -2.30 10.32 8.80
C LYS A 120 -1.39 11.44 9.34
N GLN A 121 -0.60 11.17 10.36
CA GLN A 121 0.36 12.14 10.90
C GLN A 121 1.47 12.46 9.88
N TYR A 122 1.99 11.45 9.18
CA TYR A 122 2.98 11.67 8.13
C TYR A 122 2.38 12.38 6.92
N GLN A 123 1.16 12.03 6.53
CA GLN A 123 0.46 12.66 5.40
C GLN A 123 0.19 14.16 5.63
N ASN A 124 -0.19 14.56 6.85
CA ASN A 124 -0.63 15.93 7.17
C ASN A 124 0.38 16.75 7.99
N GLY A 125 1.55 16.18 8.28
CA GLY A 125 2.55 16.77 9.18
C GLY A 125 3.80 17.24 8.44
N GLU A 126 4.84 17.52 9.24
CA GLU A 126 6.14 17.99 8.76
C GLU A 126 6.89 16.96 7.87
N ASN A 127 6.47 15.69 7.93
CA ASN A 127 7.05 14.57 7.18
C ASN A 127 6.28 14.22 5.90
N HIS A 128 5.50 15.15 5.34
CA HIS A 128 4.72 14.92 4.12
C HIS A 128 5.60 14.45 2.94
N ASP A 129 6.79 15.03 2.77
CA ASP A 129 7.72 14.63 1.71
C ASP A 129 8.17 13.18 1.84
N LEU A 130 8.31 12.67 3.06
CA LEU A 130 8.60 11.27 3.29
C LEU A 130 7.40 10.40 2.92
N TYR A 131 6.22 10.79 3.38
CA TYR A 131 4.98 10.09 3.08
C TYR A 131 4.84 9.89 1.57
N GLU A 132 5.03 10.95 0.80
CA GLU A 132 4.99 10.91 -0.67
C GLU A 132 6.08 10.00 -1.25
N ARG A 133 7.31 10.03 -0.72
CA ARG A 133 8.38 9.14 -1.18
C ARG A 133 8.05 7.66 -0.97
N ILE A 134 7.49 7.30 0.17
CA ILE A 134 7.08 5.92 0.49
C ILE A 134 5.93 5.49 -0.41
N LEU A 135 4.95 6.37 -0.60
CA LEU A 135 3.81 6.10 -1.45
C LEU A 135 4.24 5.89 -2.90
N THR A 136 5.14 6.74 -3.41
CA THR A 136 5.75 6.59 -4.74
C THR A 136 6.55 5.29 -4.86
N ARG A 137 7.41 4.95 -3.88
CA ARG A 137 8.14 3.67 -3.89
C ARG A 137 7.19 2.47 -3.87
N THR A 138 6.10 2.55 -3.12
CA THR A 138 5.07 1.50 -3.11
C THR A 138 4.37 1.42 -4.47
N ALA A 139 4.06 2.55 -5.11
CA ALA A 139 3.51 2.55 -6.46
C ALA A 139 4.46 1.92 -7.49
N GLU A 140 5.78 2.13 -7.35
CA GLU A 140 6.79 1.53 -8.22
C GLU A 140 6.92 0.02 -8.06
N TYR A 141 7.02 -0.46 -6.81
CA TYR A 141 7.47 -1.82 -6.51
C TYR A 141 6.39 -2.70 -5.85
N GLY A 142 5.23 -2.12 -5.53
CA GLY A 142 4.13 -2.75 -4.84
C GLY A 142 4.53 -3.35 -3.49
N ASN A 143 3.92 -4.48 -3.16
CA ASN A 143 4.22 -5.27 -1.98
C ASN A 143 5.04 -6.52 -2.31
N LYS A 144 5.62 -6.62 -3.52
CA LYS A 144 6.28 -7.82 -4.06
C LYS A 144 7.13 -8.61 -3.06
N TYR A 145 7.83 -7.92 -2.15
CA TYR A 145 8.75 -8.51 -1.19
C TYR A 145 8.12 -8.88 0.16
N MET A 146 6.91 -8.38 0.47
CA MET A 146 6.19 -8.62 1.73
C MET A 146 4.65 -8.62 1.55
N ASN A 147 4.16 -9.36 0.55
CA ASN A 147 2.72 -9.50 0.25
C ASN A 147 1.85 -9.86 1.47
N ASN A 148 2.40 -10.59 2.44
CA ASN A 148 1.71 -11.05 3.64
C ASN A 148 1.84 -10.08 4.84
N CYS A 149 2.64 -9.02 4.73
CA CYS A 149 2.90 -8.08 5.81
C CYS A 149 3.20 -6.67 5.27
N SER A 150 2.22 -6.05 4.60
CA SER A 150 2.42 -4.72 3.99
C SER A 150 2.74 -3.63 5.03
N ILE A 151 2.28 -3.75 6.28
CA ILE A 151 2.72 -2.86 7.39
C ILE A 151 4.23 -2.91 7.56
N LEU A 152 4.82 -4.11 7.59
CA LEU A 152 6.27 -4.25 7.74
C LEU A 152 7.01 -3.67 6.52
N SER A 153 6.49 -3.86 5.31
CA SER A 153 7.04 -3.21 4.11
C SER A 153 7.11 -1.68 4.26
N ILE A 154 6.04 -1.07 4.76
CA ILE A 154 5.94 0.38 4.93
C ILE A 154 6.80 0.87 6.10
N VAL A 155 6.76 0.17 7.24
CA VAL A 155 7.57 0.46 8.43
C VAL A 155 9.06 0.32 8.14
N LEU A 156 9.49 -0.66 7.35
CA LEU A 156 10.88 -0.73 6.91
C LEU A 156 11.21 0.49 6.03
N GLN A 157 10.37 0.83 5.05
CA GLN A 157 10.59 2.04 4.23
C GLN A 157 10.69 3.33 5.08
N LEU A 158 9.99 3.39 6.23
CA LEU A 158 10.04 4.50 7.21
C LEU A 158 11.30 4.47 8.08
N LEU A 159 11.63 3.32 8.68
CA LEU A 159 12.80 3.16 9.56
C LEU A 159 14.11 3.39 8.81
N PHE A 160 14.10 3.17 7.50
CA PHE A 160 15.21 3.47 6.63
C PHE A 160 15.08 4.85 5.97
N GLU A 161 14.45 5.84 6.62
CA GLU A 161 14.57 7.25 6.23
C GLU A 161 16.02 7.74 6.08
N ALA A 162 16.96 7.07 6.75
CA ALA A 162 18.39 7.17 6.49
C ALA A 162 18.84 6.61 5.12
N ILE A 163 17.96 6.34 4.14
CA ILE A 163 18.34 5.87 2.79
C ILE A 163 18.88 7.01 1.90
N ASP A 164 18.62 8.28 2.25
CA ASP A 164 19.38 9.39 1.67
C ASP A 164 20.78 9.53 2.33
N ASP A 165 21.09 8.71 3.35
CA ASP A 165 22.44 8.60 3.87
C ASP A 165 23.33 7.97 2.79
N THR A 166 24.38 8.69 2.43
CA THR A 166 25.24 8.38 1.30
C THR A 166 25.81 6.96 1.41
N CYS A 167 25.97 6.48 2.65
CA CYS A 167 26.43 5.13 2.98
C CYS A 167 25.50 3.99 2.52
N LEU A 168 24.17 4.22 2.48
CA LEU A 168 23.18 3.25 1.97
C LEU A 168 22.96 3.39 0.45
N HIS A 169 23.21 4.58 -0.09
CA HIS A 169 23.17 4.83 -1.53
C HIS A 169 24.38 4.20 -2.25
N GLU A 170 25.58 4.22 -1.64
CA GLU A 170 26.79 3.57 -2.15
C GLU A 170 26.70 2.04 -2.15
N THR A 171 26.00 1.47 -1.17
CA THR A 171 25.86 0.01 -1.06
C THR A 171 24.72 -0.56 -1.88
N ASN A 172 23.87 0.29 -2.49
CA ASN A 172 22.82 -0.13 -3.43
C ASN A 172 21.87 -1.20 -2.84
N VAL A 173 21.88 -1.44 -1.53
CA VAL A 173 21.31 -2.65 -0.89
C VAL A 173 19.82 -2.76 -1.12
N PHE A 174 19.08 -1.65 -1.14
CA PHE A 174 17.63 -1.70 -1.42
C PHE A 174 17.32 -1.86 -2.89
N ASN A 175 18.04 -1.17 -3.78
CA ASN A 175 17.92 -1.43 -5.21
C ASN A 175 18.36 -2.85 -5.54
N GLU A 176 19.43 -3.38 -4.93
CA GLU A 176 19.92 -4.74 -5.09
C GLU A 176 18.98 -5.77 -4.48
N LEU A 177 18.49 -5.59 -3.26
CA LEU A 177 17.42 -6.45 -2.72
C LEU A 177 16.19 -6.42 -3.64
N TRP A 178 15.87 -5.26 -4.25
CA TRP A 178 14.72 -5.10 -5.14
C TRP A 178 15.02 -5.50 -6.62
N LEU A 179 16.28 -5.69 -7.01
CA LEU A 179 16.75 -6.08 -8.36
C LEU A 179 17.29 -7.52 -8.40
N MET A 180 17.74 -8.10 -7.27
CA MET A 180 18.44 -9.39 -7.19
C MET A 180 17.56 -10.60 -7.52
N GLN A 181 16.24 -10.46 -7.62
CA GLN A 181 15.42 -11.55 -8.15
C GLN A 181 15.43 -11.68 -9.67
N ARG A 182 16.05 -10.74 -10.42
CA ARG A 182 16.19 -10.86 -11.88
C ARG A 182 17.21 -11.92 -12.31
N TRP A 183 18.06 -12.40 -11.39
CA TRP A 183 19.15 -13.36 -11.67
C TRP A 183 19.06 -14.66 -10.87
N ALA A 184 17.97 -14.89 -10.14
CA ALA A 184 17.76 -16.10 -9.33
C ALA A 184 16.92 -17.17 -10.04
N THR A 185 16.69 -17.08 -11.35
CA THR A 185 16.23 -18.23 -12.14
C THR A 185 17.44 -19.06 -12.58
N PRO A 186 17.58 -20.32 -12.15
CA PRO A 186 18.62 -21.18 -12.68
C PRO A 186 18.35 -21.38 -14.17
N THR A 187 19.33 -21.05 -15.01
CA THR A 187 19.36 -21.51 -16.40
C THR A 187 19.17 -23.03 -16.39
N PRO A 188 18.19 -23.60 -17.11
CA PRO A 188 18.09 -25.04 -17.22
C PRO A 188 19.32 -25.51 -17.99
N SER A 189 20.21 -26.22 -17.31
CA SER A 189 21.27 -26.98 -17.96
C SER A 189 20.61 -28.13 -18.72
N TRP A 190 20.43 -27.95 -20.03
CA TRP A 190 20.17 -29.07 -20.91
C TRP A 190 21.48 -29.84 -21.03
N SER A 191 21.56 -30.96 -20.31
CA SER A 191 22.50 -32.06 -20.56
C SER A 191 21.76 -33.20 -21.23
#